data_AF-A0A4Q0RU34-F1
#
_entry.id   AF-A0A4Q0RU34-F1
#
_cell.length_a   1.000
_cell.length_b   1.000
_cell.length_c   1.000
_cell.angle_alpha   90.00
_cell.angle_beta   90.00
_cell.angle_gamma   90.00
#
_symmetry.space_group_name_H-M   'P 1'
#
loop_
_entity.id
_entity.type
_entity.pdbx_description
1 polymer ?
#
loop_
_entity_poly.entity_id
_entity_poly.type
_entity_poly.pdbx_seq_one_letter_code
_entity_poly.pdbx_strand_id
1 'polypeptide(L)'
;MSMGIETIHYYANVFQHLRNLRFRRPRCLEDSVGGYLFLYPYIASLELLVGVKQPPFRAHAWLQSGDLILNDAKRAVEDYSVILRFEK
;
A
#
# COMPACT_ATOMS: atom_id res chain seq x y z
N MET A 1 -16.13 15.39 -4.76
CA MET A 1 -14.91 16.20 -4.88
C MET A 1 -13.76 15.22 -5.07
N SER A 2 -13.12 15.20 -6.25
CA SER A 2 -11.91 14.41 -6.42
C SER A 2 -10.85 14.96 -5.48
N MET A 3 -10.34 14.10 -4.61
CA MET A 3 -9.21 14.46 -3.77
C MET A 3 -7.99 14.57 -4.68
N GLY A 4 -7.28 15.69 -4.60
CA GLY A 4 -6.12 15.92 -5.45
C GLY A 4 -5.02 14.91 -5.16
N ILE A 5 -4.25 14.55 -6.20
CA ILE A 5 -3.08 13.67 -6.11
C ILE A 5 -2.13 14.15 -4.98
N GLU A 6 -2.00 15.47 -4.78
CA GLU A 6 -1.23 16.08 -3.70
C GLU A 6 -1.68 15.64 -2.30
N THR A 7 -3.00 15.56 -2.06
CA THR A 7 -3.55 15.11 -0.77
C THR A 7 -3.23 13.64 -0.51
N ILE A 8 -3.29 12.79 -1.54
CA ILE A 8 -2.93 11.37 -1.44
C ILE A 8 -1.44 11.23 -1.10
N HIS A 9 -0.58 12.00 -1.78
CA HIS A 9 0.86 12.02 -1.47
C HIS A 9 1.14 12.51 -0.05
N TYR A 10 0.44 13.54 0.43
CA TYR A 10 0.58 14.04 1.78
C TYR A 10 0.33 12.94 2.83
N TYR A 11 -0.84 12.28 2.76
CA TYR A 11 -1.16 11.22 3.72
C TYR A 11 -0.25 9.99 3.60
N ALA A 12 0.13 9.61 2.37
CA ALA A 12 1.10 8.55 2.15
C ALA A 12 2.47 8.88 2.77
N ASN A 13 2.93 10.13 2.63
CA ASN A 13 4.19 10.59 3.22
C ASN A 13 4.14 10.57 4.76
N VAL A 14 3.05 11.08 5.35
CA VAL A 14 2.81 11.01 6.80
C VAL A 14 2.87 9.55 7.28
N PHE A 15 2.18 8.64 6.59
CA PHE A 15 2.22 7.22 6.95
C PHE A 15 3.65 6.63 6.84
N GLN A 16 4.39 6.93 5.76
CA GLN A 16 5.77 6.47 5.62
C GLN A 16 6.69 7.01 6.74
N HIS A 17 6.52 8.27 7.11
CA HIS A 17 7.29 8.87 8.21
C HIS A 17 7.00 8.15 9.53
N LEU A 18 5.73 7.93 9.87
CA LEU A 18 5.32 7.23 11.09
C LEU A 18 5.74 5.75 11.08
N ARG A 19 5.69 5.08 9.93
CA ARG A 19 6.14 3.69 9.75
C ARG A 19 7.59 3.50 10.17
N ASN A 20 8.45 4.48 9.90
CA ASN A 20 9.87 4.43 10.26
C ASN A 20 10.14 4.57 11.77
N LEU A 21 9.14 4.98 12.56
CA LEU A 21 9.25 5.05 14.02
C LEU A 21 9.02 3.68 14.69
N ARG A 22 8.63 2.64 13.94
CA ARG A 22 8.44 1.29 14.48
C ARG A 22 9.79 0.67 14.83
N PHE A 23 9.88 0.07 16.02
CA PHE A 23 11.11 -0.57 16.52
C PHE A 23 11.62 -1.70 15.60
N ARG A 24 10.71 -2.39 14.91
CA ARG A 24 11.03 -3.44 13.93
C ARG A 24 10.37 -3.12 12.60
N ARG A 25 11.01 -3.56 11.51
CA ARG A 25 10.40 -3.49 10.17
C ARG A 25 9.19 -4.44 10.12
N PRO A 26 7.98 -3.94 9.86
CA PRO A 26 6.78 -4.77 9.74
C PRO A 26 6.88 -5.69 8.53
N ARG A 27 6.20 -6.85 8.58
CA ARG A 27 6.01 -7.68 7.37
C ARG A 27 5.06 -6.98 6.40
N CYS A 28 5.14 -7.29 5.10
CA CYS A 28 4.37 -6.60 4.07
C CYS A 28 2.85 -6.59 4.33
N LEU A 29 2.28 -7.70 4.79
CA LEU A 29 0.86 -7.79 5.13
C LEU A 29 0.51 -6.94 6.37
N GLU A 30 1.29 -7.04 7.44
CA GLU A 30 1.11 -6.24 8.66
C GLU A 30 1.19 -4.74 8.35
N ASP A 31 2.16 -4.35 7.53
CA ASP A 31 2.35 -2.95 7.14
C ASP A 31 1.20 -2.42 6.29
N SER A 32 0.78 -3.21 5.30
CA SER A 32 -0.27 -2.80 4.35
C SER A 32 -1.64 -2.78 5.01
N VAL A 33 -1.97 -3.72 5.90
CA VAL A 33 -3.22 -3.66 6.68
C VAL A 33 -3.21 -2.45 7.62
N GLY A 34 -2.10 -2.22 8.32
CA GLY A 34 -1.98 -1.04 9.20
C GLY A 34 -2.12 0.27 8.43
N GLY A 35 -1.50 0.37 7.25
CA GLY A 35 -1.65 1.53 6.37
C GLY A 35 -3.04 1.64 5.76
N TYR A 36 -3.71 0.53 5.42
CA TYR A 36 -5.09 0.53 4.93
C TYR A 36 -5.99 1.18 5.97
N LEU A 37 -5.94 0.70 7.22
CA LEU A 37 -6.76 1.24 8.32
C LEU A 37 -6.44 2.71 8.63
N PHE A 38 -5.16 3.11 8.56
CA PHE A 38 -4.76 4.50 8.77
C PHE A 38 -5.24 5.44 7.66
N LEU A 39 -5.14 5.02 6.39
CA LEU A 39 -5.46 5.83 5.21
C LEU A 39 -6.94 5.73 4.81
N TYR A 40 -7.67 4.72 5.29
CA TYR A 40 -9.09 4.47 4.98
C TYR A 40 -9.97 5.71 5.08
N PRO A 41 -9.92 6.54 6.15
CA PRO A 41 -10.77 7.73 6.22
C PRO A 41 -10.34 8.83 5.24
N TYR A 42 -9.09 8.82 4.76
CA TYR A 42 -8.47 9.94 4.03
C TYR A 42 -8.31 9.72 2.53
N ILE A 43 -8.38 8.49 2.01
CA ILE A 43 -8.18 8.21 0.59
C ILE A 43 -9.40 7.42 0.09
N ALA A 44 -10.16 8.01 -0.84
CA ALA A 44 -11.40 7.42 -1.34
C ALA A 44 -11.14 6.20 -2.23
N SER A 45 -10.14 6.30 -3.11
CA SER A 45 -9.70 5.26 -4.04
C SER A 45 -8.61 4.36 -3.43
N LEU A 46 -8.67 4.10 -2.12
CA LEU A 46 -7.65 3.30 -1.44
C LEU A 46 -7.89 1.82 -1.68
N GLU A 47 -6.83 1.11 -2.04
CA GLU A 47 -6.87 -0.32 -2.30
C GLU A 47 -5.77 -1.03 -1.50
N LEU A 48 -6.11 -2.14 -0.88
CA LEU A 48 -5.15 -3.10 -0.33
C LEU A 48 -5.08 -4.30 -1.27
N LEU A 49 -3.90 -4.55 -1.82
CA LEU A 49 -3.66 -5.62 -2.79
C LEU A 49 -2.79 -6.71 -2.17
N VAL A 50 -3.08 -7.97 -2.52
CA VAL A 50 -2.20 -9.10 -2.29
C VAL A 50 -1.89 -9.73 -3.63
N GLY A 51 -0.60 -9.83 -3.95
CA GLY A 51 -0.11 -10.43 -5.17
C GLY A 51 0.82 -11.60 -4.91
N VAL A 52 0.96 -12.44 -5.93
CA VAL A 52 1.91 -13.55 -5.95
C VAL A 52 2.76 -13.52 -7.23
N LYS A 53 3.97 -14.06 -7.17
CA LYS A 53 4.79 -14.32 -8.36
C LYS A 53 5.38 -15.72 -8.34
N GLN A 54 5.56 -16.32 -9.52
CA GLN A 54 6.16 -17.64 -9.76
C GLN A 54 7.64 -17.48 -10.23
N PRO A 55 8.45 -18.55 -10.30
CA PRO A 55 9.35 -19.01 -9.24
C PRO A 55 10.60 -18.12 -9.03
N PRO A 56 11.12 -18.04 -7.78
CA PRO A 56 10.59 -18.69 -6.58
C PRO A 56 9.26 -18.04 -6.16
N PHE A 57 8.33 -18.86 -5.66
CA PHE A 57 7.03 -18.38 -5.21
C PHE A 57 7.18 -17.33 -4.10
N ARG A 58 6.57 -16.16 -4.27
CA ARG A 58 6.49 -15.12 -3.24
C ARG A 58 5.10 -14.52 -3.20
N ALA A 59 4.61 -14.27 -1.99
CA ALA A 59 3.44 -13.45 -1.75
C ALA A 59 3.88 -12.07 -1.24
N HIS A 60 3.15 -11.03 -1.63
CA HIS A 60 3.40 -9.66 -1.18
C HIS A 60 2.09 -8.90 -1.06
N ALA A 61 2.05 -7.92 -0.17
CA ALA A 61 0.91 -7.05 0.03
C ALA A 61 1.37 -5.59 0.00
N TRP A 62 0.55 -4.73 -0.61
CA TRP A 62 0.83 -3.29 -0.74
C TRP A 62 -0.46 -2.50 -0.83
N LEU A 63 -0.33 -1.18 -0.71
CA LEU A 63 -1.39 -0.19 -0.83
C LEU A 63 -1.27 0.58 -2.13
N GLN A 64 -2.40 0.82 -2.76
CA GLN A 64 -2.49 1.49 -4.05
C GLN A 64 -3.65 2.49 -4.07
N SER A 65 -3.51 3.53 -4.90
CA SER A 65 -4.61 4.39 -5.28
C SER A 65 -4.48 4.80 -6.74
N GLY A 66 -5.33 4.25 -7.61
CA GLY A 66 -5.13 4.36 -9.06
C GLY A 66 -3.77 3.76 -9.44
N ASP A 67 -2.90 4.53 -10.11
CA ASP A 67 -1.54 4.09 -10.47
C ASP A 67 -0.48 4.33 -9.38
N LEU A 68 -0.87 4.93 -8.25
CA LEU A 68 0.06 5.31 -7.20
C LEU A 68 0.22 4.19 -6.15
N ILE A 69 1.45 3.74 -5.94
CA ILE A 69 1.81 2.81 -4.86
C ILE A 69 2.17 3.62 -3.60
N LEU A 70 1.54 3.31 -2.47
CA LEU A 70 1.57 4.16 -1.26
C LEU A 70 2.58 3.71 -0.20
N ASN A 71 2.86 2.40 -0.11
CA ASN A 71 3.76 1.86 0.92
C ASN A 71 4.89 0.97 0.42
N ASP A 72 5.08 0.96 -0.90
CA ASP A 72 6.14 0.23 -1.56
C ASP A 72 6.67 1.01 -2.78
N ALA A 73 7.68 0.47 -3.45
CA ALA A 73 8.12 0.95 -4.75
C ALA A 73 7.35 0.25 -5.87
N LYS A 74 6.98 0.98 -6.93
CA LYS A 74 6.34 0.40 -8.12
C LYS A 74 7.11 -0.82 -8.67
N ARG A 75 8.44 -0.69 -8.78
CA ARG A 75 9.35 -1.76 -9.21
C ARG A 75 9.35 -2.99 -8.31
N ALA A 76 8.98 -2.84 -7.04
CA ALA A 76 8.94 -3.97 -6.11
C ALA A 76 7.69 -4.84 -6.31
N VAL A 77 6.62 -4.28 -6.89
CA VAL A 77 5.31 -4.92 -6.99
C VAL A 77 4.84 -5.18 -8.41
N GLU A 78 5.49 -4.57 -9.42
CA GLU A 78 5.08 -4.68 -10.83
C GLU A 78 5.10 -6.11 -11.37
N ASP A 79 6.00 -6.97 -10.87
CA ASP A 79 6.11 -8.38 -11.27
C ASP A 79 5.11 -9.31 -10.55
N TYR A 80 4.27 -8.77 -9.66
CA TYR A 80 3.30 -9.57 -8.90
C TYR A 80 1.96 -9.61 -9.62
N SER A 81 1.39 -10.81 -9.78
CA SER A 81 0.00 -10.99 -10.19
C SER A 81 -0.92 -10.83 -8.97
N VAL A 82 -1.81 -9.83 -8.99
CA VAL A 82 -2.78 -9.59 -7.92
C VAL A 82 -3.79 -10.74 -7.86
N ILE A 83 -3.96 -11.32 -6.67
CA ILE A 83 -4.92 -12.40 -6.40
C ILE A 83 -6.01 -12.00 -5.43
N LEU A 84 -5.82 -10.95 -4.63
CA LEU A 84 -6.83 -10.36 -3.76
C LEU A 84 -6.75 -8.84 -3.81
N ARG A 85 -7.92 -8.20 -3.76
CA ARG A 85 -8.10 -6.76 -3.75
C ARG A 85 -9.18 -6.41 -2.73
N PHE A 86 -8.86 -5.52 -1.81
CA PHE A 86 -9.80 -4.90 -0.88
C PHE A 86 -9.94 -3.44 -1.27
N GLU A 87 -11.14 -3.07 -1.67
CA GLU A 87 -11.50 -1.70 -2.06
C GLU A 87 -12.33 -1.07 -0.94
N LYS A 88 -12.29 0.26 -0.87
CA LYS A 88 -13.06 1.02 0.10
C LYS A 88 -14.55 1.10 -0.25
#